data_AF-A0A8T0QWP0-F1
#
_entry.id   AF-A0A8T0QWP0-F1
#
_cell.length_a   1.000
_cell.length_b   1.000
_cell.length_c   1.000
_cell.angle_alpha   90.00
_cell.angle_beta   90.00
_cell.angle_gamma   90.00
#
_symmetry.space_group_name_H-M   'P 1'
#
loop_
_entity.id
_entity.type
_entity.pdbx_description
1 polymer ?
#
loop_
_entity_poly.entity_id
_entity_poly.type
_entity_poly.pdbx_seq_one_letter_code
_entity_poly.pdbx_strand_id
1 'polypeptide(L)' 'MSHDASRCTEKLEGKEQSWIDEFVDSKLERSFNYVQPRTLIKLALSCLEEDGSKRATMEYIVKTLLKAGE' A
#
# COMPACT_ATOMS: atom_id res chain seq x y z
N MET A 1 9.26 -1.92 14.00
CA MET A 1 8.76 -1.73 12.61
C MET A 1 9.87 -2.05 11.63
N SER A 2 9.59 -2.70 10.49
CA SER A 2 10.59 -2.79 9.41
C SER A 2 10.89 -1.38 8.89
N HIS A 3 12.17 -1.09 8.58
CA HIS A 3 12.60 0.22 8.10
C HIS A 3 11.78 0.70 6.89
N ASP A 4 11.39 -0.23 6.02
CA ASP A 4 10.62 0.08 4.82
C ASP A 4 9.16 0.44 5.10
N ALA A 5 8.53 -0.11 6.14
CA ALA A 5 7.17 0.25 6.52
C ALA A 5 7.10 1.71 7.00
N SER A 6 8.07 2.14 7.82
CA SER A 6 8.17 3.52 8.31
C SER A 6 8.35 4.53 7.16
N ARG A 7 9.15 4.17 6.15
CA ARG A 7 9.39 5.03 4.97
C ARG A 7 8.14 5.21 4.12
N CYS A 8 7.30 4.18 3.99
CA CYS A 8 6.06 4.29 3.23
C CYS A 8 5.05 5.21 3.92
N THR A 9 4.96 5.18 5.25
CA THR A 9 3.97 5.96 6.01
C THR A 9 4.13 7.47 5.78
N GLU A 10 5.36 7.98 5.84
CA GLU A 10 5.67 9.40 5.60
C GLU A 10 5.33 9.83 4.16
N LYS A 11 5.64 8.97 3.18
CA LYS A 11 5.38 9.25 1.77
C LYS A 11 3.90 9.21 1.40
N LEU A 12 3.09 8.47 2.16
CA LEU A 12 1.64 8.34 1.92
C LEU A 12 0.85 9.62 2.20
N GLU A 13 1.36 10.50 3.06
CA GLU A 13 0.77 11.80 3.38
C GLU A 13 0.99 12.84 2.27
N GLY A 14 1.97 12.59 1.40
CA GLY A 14 2.28 13.43 0.24
C GLY A 14 1.28 13.33 -0.92
N LYS A 15 1.30 14.36 -1.79
CA LYS A 15 0.61 14.35 -3.08
C LYS A 15 1.42 13.67 -4.19
N GLU A 16 2.75 13.61 -4.02
CA GLU A 16 3.65 12.98 -4.97
C GLU A 16 3.44 11.46 -5.00
N GLN A 17 3.48 10.87 -6.20
CA GLN A 17 3.24 9.44 -6.43
C GLN A 17 4.47 8.72 -6.99
N SER A 18 5.53 9.45 -7.37
CA SER A 18 6.77 8.91 -7.95
C SER A 18 7.43 7.85 -7.06
N TRP A 19 7.34 8.00 -5.74
CA TRP A 19 7.89 7.06 -4.78
C TRP A 19 7.29 5.66 -4.87
N ILE A 20 6.10 5.51 -5.43
CA ILE A 20 5.44 4.20 -5.60
C ILE A 20 6.31 3.30 -6.50
N ASP A 21 7.03 3.88 -7.47
CA ASP A 21 7.94 3.12 -8.35
C ASP A 21 9.07 2.43 -7.58
N GLU A 22 9.45 2.92 -6.39
CA GLU A 22 10.46 2.28 -5.55
C GLU A 22 9.99 0.94 -4.96
N PHE A 23 8.67 0.71 -4.93
CA PHE A 23 8.04 -0.43 -4.26
C PHE A 23 7.29 -1.37 -5.20
N VAL A 24 6.97 -0.92 -6.41
CA VAL A 24 6.30 -1.73 -7.42
C VAL A 24 7.34 -2.53 -8.22
N ASP A 25 6.99 -3.78 -8.60
CA ASP A 25 7.86 -4.61 -9.43
C ASP A 25 8.18 -3.90 -10.75
N SER A 26 9.47 -3.68 -11.00
CA SER A 26 9.99 -3.07 -12.23
C SER A 26 9.50 -3.77 -13.52
N LYS A 27 9.17 -5.06 -13.46
CA LYS A 27 8.62 -5.83 -14.59
C LYS A 27 7.23 -5.40 -15.02
N LEU A 28 6.52 -4.64 -14.18
CA LEU A 28 5.25 -4.04 -14.54
C LEU A 28 5.43 -2.80 -15.43
N GLU A 29 6.66 -2.32 -15.67
CA GLU A 29 6.97 -1.26 -16.65
C GLU A 29 6.08 0.00 -16.53
N ARG A 30 5.60 0.31 -15.32
CA ARG A 30 4.60 1.35 -15.06
C ARG A 30 3.29 1.21 -15.83
N SER A 31 2.94 0.01 -16.27
CA SER A 31 1.65 -0.32 -16.89
C SER A 31 0.53 -0.41 -15.84
N PHE A 32 0.40 0.60 -14.99
CA PHE A 32 -0.59 0.67 -13.93
C PHE A 32 -1.01 2.13 -13.66
N ASN A 33 -2.23 2.30 -13.16
CA ASN A 33 -2.63 3.56 -12.54
C ASN A 33 -2.11 3.56 -11.10
N TYR A 34 -1.38 4.60 -10.69
CA TYR A 34 -0.83 4.77 -9.34
C TYR A 34 -1.86 4.66 -8.20
N VAL A 35 -3.16 4.81 -8.47
CA VAL A 35 -4.22 4.58 -7.47
C VAL A 35 -4.20 3.15 -6.92
N GLN A 36 -4.02 2.14 -7.77
CA GLN A 36 -4.03 0.73 -7.39
C GLN A 36 -2.85 0.34 -6.48
N PRO A 37 -1.56 0.53 -6.87
CA PRO A 37 -0.43 0.21 -6.01
C PRO A 37 -0.40 1.08 -4.76
N ARG A 38 -0.84 2.35 -4.80
CA ARG A 38 -0.98 3.16 -3.57
C ARG A 38 -1.97 2.52 -2.59
N THR A 39 -3.09 2.02 -3.09
CA THR A 39 -4.11 1.34 -2.27
C THR A 39 -3.55 0.03 -1.70
N LEU A 40 -2.84 -0.76 -2.50
CA LEU A 40 -2.19 -1.99 -2.06
C LEU A 40 -1.11 -1.73 -1.00
N ILE A 41 -0.27 -0.70 -1.17
CA ILE A 41 0.76 -0.34 -0.19
C ILE A 41 0.10 0.09 1.14
N LYS A 42 -0.95 0.93 1.10
CA LYS A 42 -1.71 1.28 2.31
C LYS A 42 -2.27 0.05 3.02
N LEU A 43 -2.81 -0.90 2.25
CA LEU A 43 -3.37 -2.12 2.79
C LEU A 43 -2.29 -3.04 3.39
N ALA A 44 -1.12 -3.12 2.74
CA ALA A 44 0.01 -3.87 3.27
C ALA A 44 0.50 -3.29 4.60
N LEU A 45 0.62 -1.95 4.71
CA LEU A 45 0.99 -1.30 5.96
C LEU A 45 -0.03 -1.55 7.08
N SER A 46 -1.32 -1.47 6.79
CA SER A 46 -2.35 -1.75 7.79
C SER A 46 -2.33 -3.21 8.26
N CYS A 47 -1.82 -4.16 7.47
CA CYS A 47 -1.61 -5.53 7.92
C CYS A 47 -0.38 -5.68 8.83
N LEU A 48 0.59 -4.77 8.69
CA LEU A 48 1.88 -4.78 9.39
C LEU A 48 1.92 -3.87 10.63
N GLU A 49 0.79 -3.27 11.01
CA GLU A 49 0.68 -2.49 12.26
C GLU A 49 1.19 -3.29 13.45
N GLU A 50 2.03 -2.66 14.29
CA GLU A 50 2.58 -3.32 15.47
C GLU A 50 1.49 -3.67 16.47
N ASP A 51 0.56 -2.74 16.66
CA ASP A 51 -0.65 -2.93 17.46
C ASP A 51 -1.63 -3.84 16.69
N GLY A 52 -1.78 -5.07 17.19
CA GLY A 52 -2.68 -6.06 16.61
C GLY A 52 -4.13 -5.61 16.52
N SER A 53 -4.57 -4.68 17.37
CA SER A 53 -5.93 -4.11 17.31
C SER A 53 -6.13 -3.12 16.16
N LYS A 54 -5.04 -2.53 15.64
CA LYS A 54 -5.04 -1.63 14.49
C LYS A 54 -4.85 -2.35 13.17
N ARG A 55 -4.47 -3.64 13.20
CA ARG A 55 -4.31 -4.43 11.99
C ARG A 55 -5.63 -4.54 11.23
N ALA A 56 -5.56 -4.43 9.91
CA ALA A 56 -6.72 -4.60 9.06
C ALA A 56 -7.37 -5.99 9.27
N THR A 57 -8.69 -6.01 9.36
CA THR A 57 -9.45 -7.26 9.37
C THR A 57 -9.43 -7.91 8.00
N MET A 58 -9.52 -9.24 7.94
CA MET A 58 -9.60 -9.97 6.67
C MET A 58 -10.78 -9.49 5.80
N GLU A 59 -11.89 -9.14 6.43
CA GLU A 59 -13.05 -8.56 5.73
C GLU A 59 -12.69 -7.23 5.05
N TYR A 60 -12.01 -6.31 5.75
CA TYR A 60 -11.57 -5.04 5.18
C TYR A 60 -10.56 -5.25 4.04
N ILE A 61 -9.62 -6.20 4.22
CA ILE A 61 -8.62 -6.57 3.21
C ILE A 61 -9.31 -7.01 1.93
N VAL A 62 -10.21 -8.00 2.01
CA VAL A 62 -10.92 -8.55 0.83
C VAL A 62 -11.77 -7.46 0.16
N LYS A 63 -12.52 -6.67 0.93
CA LYS A 63 -13.33 -5.57 0.37
C LYS A 63 -12.49 -4.51 -0.35
N THR A 64 -11.29 -4.22 0.16
CA THR A 64 -10.38 -3.24 -0.46
C THR A 64 -9.77 -3.79 -1.74
N LEU A 65 -9.35 -5.07 -1.74
CA LEU A 65 -8.78 -5.72 -2.91
C LEU A 65 -9.78 -5.84 -4.07
N LEU A 66 -11.04 -6.18 -3.76
CA LEU A 66 -12.09 -6.26 -4.79
C LEU A 66 -12.31 -4.91 -5.47
N LYS A 67 -12.32 -3.81 -4.72
CA LYS A 67 -12.46 -2.44 -5.27
C LYS A 67 -11.23 -1.97 -6.05
N ALA A 68 -10.04 -2.47 -5.73
CA ALA A 68 -8.82 -2.08 -6.43
C ALA A 68 -8.68 -2.75 -7.80
N GLY A 69 -9.36 -3.88 -8.03
CA GLY A 69 -9.39 -4.60 -9.31
C GLY A 69 -10.51 -4.18 -10.26
N GLU A 70 -11.42 -3.32 -9.83
CA GLU A 70 -12.44 -2.65 -10.65
C GLU A 70 -11.84 -1.41 -11.36
#